data_AF-A0A3D0K1M0-F1
#
_entry.id   AF-A0A3D0K1M0-F1
#
_cell.length_a   1.000
_cell.length_b   1.000
_cell.length_c   1.000
_cell.angle_alpha   90.00
_cell.angle_beta   90.00
_cell.angle_gamma   90.00
#
_symmetry.space_group_name_H-M   'P 1'
#
loop_
_entity.id
_entity.type
_entity.pdbx_description
1 polymer ?
#
loop_
_entity_poly.entity_id
_entity_poly.type
_entity_poly.pdbx_seq_one_letter_code
_entity_poly.pdbx_strand_id
1 'polypeptide(L)'
;GLICEQMYDIAPKTIEAAWAEQYSARATTLDPRLLSPERAALDVVSRRQAWQFNVLPVQWDGRELMMATTPAGLCRALRFATNVLGVPAYFVMCEPVELQDAMQMHYPMPGTTLDGRRKVA
;
A
#
# COMPACT_ATOMS: atom_id res chain seq x y z
N GLY A 1 6.54 -16.27 -2.28
CA GLY A 1 5.29 -17.05 -2.08
C GLY A 1 5.46 -18.04 -0.95
N LEU A 2 5.11 -17.62 0.27
CA LEU A 2 5.00 -18.49 1.47
C LEU A 2 4.18 -17.82 2.59
N ILE A 3 3.88 -16.52 2.51
CA ILE A 3 3.21 -15.78 3.58
C ILE A 3 1.67 -15.89 3.52
N CYS A 4 1.08 -16.28 2.37
CA CYS A 4 -0.38 -16.44 2.26
C CYS A 4 -0.91 -17.75 2.86
N GLU A 5 -0.10 -18.79 2.97
CA GLU A 5 -0.57 -20.12 3.36
C GLU A 5 -0.73 -20.26 4.89
N GLN A 6 0.08 -19.54 5.67
CA GLN A 6 0.13 -19.74 7.13
C GLN A 6 -0.91 -18.93 7.91
N MET A 7 -1.56 -17.93 7.29
CA MET A 7 -2.58 -17.15 7.98
C MET A 7 -4.03 -17.59 7.69
N TYR A 8 -4.32 -18.26 6.55
CA TYR A 8 -5.72 -18.38 6.10
C TYR A 8 -6.17 -19.65 5.36
N ASP A 9 -5.38 -20.74 5.25
CA ASP A 9 -5.80 -22.07 4.71
C ASP A 9 -6.73 -22.06 3.46
N ILE A 10 -6.51 -21.16 2.50
CA ILE A 10 -7.35 -21.03 1.29
C ILE A 10 -6.48 -20.73 0.06
N ALA A 11 -6.86 -21.32 -1.08
CA ALA A 11 -6.08 -21.33 -2.32
C ALA A 11 -5.88 -19.92 -2.98
N PRO A 12 -4.68 -19.61 -3.52
CA PRO A 12 -4.27 -18.25 -3.92
C PRO A 12 -5.13 -17.54 -4.98
N LYS A 13 -5.75 -18.29 -5.90
CA LYS A 13 -6.49 -17.72 -7.04
C LYS A 13 -7.93 -17.31 -6.71
N THR A 14 -8.48 -17.84 -5.62
CA THR A 14 -9.89 -17.62 -5.23
C THR A 14 -10.03 -16.43 -4.28
N ILE A 15 -8.94 -16.03 -3.63
CA ILE A 15 -8.88 -14.95 -2.64
C ILE A 15 -8.85 -13.57 -3.30
N GLU A 16 -8.10 -13.34 -4.38
CA GLU A 16 -7.78 -11.96 -4.80
C GLU A 16 -9.00 -11.05 -5.09
N ALA A 17 -10.09 -11.57 -5.65
CA ALA A 17 -11.30 -10.78 -5.94
C ALA A 17 -12.30 -10.77 -4.76
N ALA A 18 -12.63 -11.93 -4.19
CA ALA A 18 -13.63 -12.06 -3.14
C ALA A 18 -13.15 -11.50 -1.78
N TRP A 19 -11.83 -11.55 -1.52
CA TRP A 19 -11.22 -11.00 -0.31
C TRP A 19 -11.05 -9.48 -0.40
N ALA A 20 -10.76 -8.93 -1.59
CA ALA A 20 -10.77 -7.48 -1.79
C ALA A 20 -12.16 -6.89 -1.51
N GLU A 21 -13.23 -7.57 -1.95
CA GLU A 21 -14.62 -7.13 -1.78
C GLU A 21 -15.10 -7.23 -0.32
N GLN A 22 -14.72 -8.31 0.40
CA GLN A 22 -15.07 -8.48 1.82
C GLN A 22 -14.22 -7.63 2.78
N TYR A 23 -12.94 -7.38 2.47
CA TYR A 23 -12.06 -6.51 3.26
C TYR A 23 -12.41 -5.03 3.05
N SER A 24 -12.77 -4.61 1.82
CA SER A 24 -13.27 -3.24 1.57
C SER A 24 -14.63 -2.97 2.21
N ALA A 25 -15.50 -3.98 2.31
CA ALA A 25 -16.81 -3.83 2.94
C ALA A 25 -16.75 -3.74 4.48
N ARG A 26 -15.64 -4.15 5.11
CA ARG A 26 -15.48 -4.22 6.57
C ARG A 26 -14.37 -3.34 7.14
N ALA A 27 -13.37 -2.98 6.34
CA ALA A 27 -12.34 -2.04 6.74
C ALA A 27 -12.96 -0.64 6.81
N THR A 28 -12.82 0.04 7.94
CA THR A 28 -13.01 1.48 7.97
C THR A 28 -12.06 2.08 6.94
N THR A 29 -12.59 2.75 5.93
CA THR A 29 -11.76 3.54 5.03
C THR A 29 -11.07 4.59 5.87
N LEU A 30 -9.75 4.49 5.98
CA LEU A 30 -8.94 5.43 6.74
C LEU A 30 -8.43 6.48 5.76
N ASP A 31 -8.57 7.75 6.12
CA ASP A 31 -7.94 8.83 5.37
C ASP A 31 -6.42 8.81 5.67
N PRO A 32 -5.57 8.42 4.69
CA PRO A 32 -4.13 8.33 4.89
C PRO A 32 -3.47 9.69 5.10
N ARG A 33 -4.15 10.80 4.83
CA ARG A 33 -3.66 12.16 5.11
C ARG A 33 -3.75 12.50 6.60
N LEU A 34 -4.61 11.80 7.34
CA LEU A 34 -4.74 11.93 8.79
C LEU A 34 -3.82 10.98 9.56
N LEU A 35 -3.32 9.95 8.88
CA LEU A 35 -2.25 9.13 9.41
C LEU A 35 -1.00 10.01 9.50
N SER A 36 -0.25 9.89 10.59
CA SER A 36 1.05 10.55 10.75
C SER A 36 2.15 9.51 10.59
N PRO A 37 2.65 9.23 9.37
CA PRO A 37 3.58 8.14 9.16
C PRO A 37 4.86 8.32 9.96
N GLU A 38 5.29 7.26 10.61
CA GLU A 38 6.55 7.23 11.32
C GLU A 38 7.71 7.32 10.33
N ARG A 39 8.72 8.15 10.65
CA ARG A 39 9.92 8.30 9.82
C ARG A 39 10.58 6.95 9.52
N ALA A 40 10.70 6.10 10.54
CA ALA A 40 11.29 4.77 10.43
C ALA A 40 10.49 3.82 9.53
N ALA A 41 9.17 4.02 9.38
CA ALA A 41 8.34 3.26 8.44
C ALA A 41 8.54 3.76 7.01
N LEU A 42 8.60 5.08 6.81
CA LEU A 42 8.85 5.69 5.50
C LEU A 42 10.20 5.27 4.92
N ASP A 43 11.24 5.14 5.75
CA ASP A 43 12.59 4.80 5.28
C ASP A 43 12.70 3.35 4.75
N VAL A 44 11.72 2.48 5.02
CA VAL A 44 11.69 1.08 4.53
C VAL A 44 11.37 1.00 3.03
N VAL A 45 10.54 1.92 2.54
CA VAL A 45 10.05 1.89 1.16
C VAL A 45 10.61 3.09 0.41
N SER A 46 11.40 2.84 -0.63
CA SER A 46 11.87 3.95 -1.46
C SER A 46 10.69 4.66 -2.14
N ARG A 47 10.83 5.97 -2.36
CA ARG A 47 9.87 6.79 -3.13
C ARG A 47 9.40 6.09 -4.41
N ARG A 48 10.33 5.52 -5.19
CA ARG A 48 10.00 4.82 -6.43
C ARG A 48 9.14 3.58 -6.17
N GLN A 49 9.48 2.76 -5.17
CA GLN A 49 8.69 1.58 -4.82
C GLN A 49 7.29 1.97 -4.35
N ALA A 50 7.16 3.00 -3.51
CA ALA A 50 5.88 3.51 -3.04
C ALA A 50 4.94 3.78 -4.22
N TRP A 51 5.39 4.57 -5.19
CA TRP A 51 4.63 4.89 -6.42
C TRP A 51 4.43 3.69 -7.35
N GLN A 52 5.46 2.88 -7.57
CA GLN A 52 5.39 1.73 -8.46
C GLN A 52 4.37 0.70 -7.96
N PHE A 53 4.29 0.49 -6.64
CA PHE A 53 3.46 -0.52 -6.01
C PHE A 53 2.16 0.03 -5.40
N ASN A 54 1.99 1.36 -5.41
CA ASN A 54 0.83 2.07 -4.86
C ASN A 54 0.60 1.77 -3.37
N VAL A 55 1.62 2.07 -2.58
CA VAL A 55 1.67 1.79 -1.15
C VAL A 55 2.29 2.95 -0.39
N LEU A 56 1.80 3.20 0.83
CA LEU A 56 2.37 4.14 1.79
C LEU A 56 2.61 3.40 3.11
N PRO A 57 3.87 3.18 3.54
CA PRO A 57 4.13 2.69 4.88
C PRO A 57 3.73 3.74 5.91
N VAL A 58 3.08 3.29 7.00
CA VAL A 58 2.51 4.18 8.01
C VAL A 58 3.25 4.06 9.32
N GLN A 59 3.28 2.88 9.94
CA GLN A 59 3.90 2.69 11.25
C GLN A 59 4.31 1.23 11.43
N TRP A 60 5.19 0.99 12.40
CA TRP A 60 5.47 -0.36 12.88
C TRP A 60 4.46 -0.79 13.93
N ASP A 61 3.93 -1.99 13.77
CA ASP A 61 3.12 -2.69 14.77
C ASP A 61 3.88 -3.94 15.20
N GLY A 62 4.71 -3.77 16.24
CA GLY A 62 5.66 -4.80 16.68
C GLY A 62 6.71 -5.10 15.60
N ARG A 63 6.53 -6.20 14.86
CA ARG A 63 7.44 -6.65 13.78
C ARG A 63 6.82 -6.54 12.38
N GLU A 64 5.58 -6.09 12.30
CA GLU A 64 4.86 -5.96 11.04
C GLU A 64 4.75 -4.49 10.66
N LEU A 65 4.95 -4.19 9.37
CA LEU A 65 4.80 -2.85 8.83
C LEU A 65 3.36 -2.64 8.37
N MET A 66 2.67 -1.66 8.96
CA MET A 66 1.35 -1.24 8.48
C MET A 66 1.51 -0.44 7.18
N MET A 67 0.82 -0.85 6.13
CA MET A 67 0.88 -0.24 4.80
C MET A 67 -0.51 0.20 4.33
N ALA A 68 -0.67 1.47 3.96
CA ALA A 68 -1.87 1.94 3.30
C ALA A 68 -1.82 1.65 1.79
N THR A 69 -2.94 1.19 1.23
CA THR A 69 -3.15 1.03 -0.21
C THR A 69 -4.62 1.22 -0.58
N THR A 70 -4.97 1.02 -1.84
CA THR A 70 -6.36 1.06 -2.34
C THR A 70 -6.83 -0.35 -2.68
N PRO A 71 -8.15 -0.61 -2.74
CA PRO A 71 -8.66 -1.89 -3.22
C PRO A 71 -8.10 -2.29 -4.60
N ALA A 72 -8.03 -1.34 -5.53
CA ALA A 72 -7.46 -1.57 -6.86
C ALA A 72 -5.93 -1.81 -6.86
N GLY A 73 -5.23 -1.26 -5.86
CA GLY A 73 -3.78 -1.41 -5.68
C GLY A 73 -3.37 -2.68 -4.95
N LEU A 74 -4.30 -3.34 -4.24
CA LEU A 74 -3.98 -4.40 -3.28
C LEU A 74 -3.21 -5.57 -3.87
N CYS A 75 -3.62 -6.08 -5.04
CA CYS A 75 -2.90 -7.19 -5.69
C CYS A 75 -1.42 -6.84 -5.96
N ARG A 76 -1.16 -5.60 -6.36
CA ARG A 76 0.19 -5.11 -6.61
C ARG A 76 0.97 -4.89 -5.31
N ALA A 77 0.30 -4.39 -4.27
CA ALA A 77 0.85 -4.22 -2.94
C ALA A 77 1.24 -5.57 -2.29
N LEU A 78 0.41 -6.60 -2.44
CA LEU A 78 0.70 -7.96 -1.96
C LEU A 78 1.93 -8.56 -2.66
N ARG A 79 2.07 -8.35 -3.98
CA ARG A 79 3.28 -8.76 -4.72
C ARG A 79 4.54 -8.06 -4.22
N PHE A 80 4.42 -6.79 -3.83
CA PHE A 80 5.52 -6.04 -3.23
C PHE A 80 5.92 -6.61 -1.87
N ALA A 81 4.94 -6.80 -0.97
CA ALA A 81 5.19 -7.37 0.36
C ALA A 81 5.85 -8.76 0.28
N THR A 82 5.37 -9.61 -0.61
CA THR A 82 5.82 -11.01 -0.71
C THR A 82 7.15 -11.22 -1.42
N ASN A 83 7.57 -10.31 -2.31
CA ASN A 83 8.74 -10.53 -3.18
C ASN A 83 9.81 -9.44 -3.07
N VAL A 84 9.52 -8.29 -2.45
CA VAL A 84 10.42 -7.12 -2.47
C VAL A 84 10.66 -6.52 -1.09
N LEU A 85 9.62 -6.40 -0.25
CA LEU A 85 9.67 -5.63 0.99
C LEU A 85 10.64 -6.19 2.04
N GLY A 86 10.80 -7.51 2.11
CA GLY A 86 11.76 -8.17 3.00
C GLY A 86 11.40 -8.15 4.49
N VAL A 87 10.26 -7.56 4.86
CA VAL A 87 9.70 -7.55 6.22
C VAL A 87 8.21 -7.93 6.20
N PRO A 88 7.66 -8.51 7.28
CA PRO A 88 6.23 -8.75 7.39
C PRO A 88 5.43 -7.44 7.30
N ALA A 89 4.26 -7.47 6.66
CA ALA A 89 3.41 -6.30 6.51
C ALA A 89 1.94 -6.71 6.34
N TYR A 90 1.06 -5.83 6.81
CA TYR A 90 -0.38 -5.90 6.56
C TYR A 90 -0.88 -4.61 5.93
N PHE A 91 -2.07 -4.67 5.33
CA PHE A 91 -2.61 -3.58 4.54
C PHE A 91 -3.88 -2.99 5.14
N VAL A 92 -3.95 -1.67 5.17
CA VAL A 92 -5.19 -0.91 5.39
C VAL A 92 -5.66 -0.27 4.09
N MET A 93 -6.97 -0.09 3.97
CA MET A 93 -7.60 0.46 2.75
C MET A 93 -7.87 1.95 2.89
N CYS A 94 -7.59 2.66 1.81
CA CYS A 94 -7.79 4.10 1.65
C CYS A 94 -8.47 4.39 0.31
N GLU A 95 -9.07 5.57 0.18
CA GLU A 95 -9.53 6.04 -1.12
C GLU A 95 -8.35 6.39 -2.03
N PRO A 96 -8.47 6.18 -3.36
CA PRO A 96 -7.37 6.44 -4.30
C PRO A 96 -6.83 7.87 -4.28
N VAL A 97 -7.73 8.85 -4.22
CA VAL A 97 -7.36 10.27 -4.21
C VAL A 97 -6.61 10.61 -2.93
N GLU A 98 -7.08 10.12 -1.79
CA GLU A 98 -6.46 10.40 -0.50
C GLU A 98 -5.08 9.74 -0.38
N LEU A 99 -4.94 8.50 -0.87
CA LEU A 99 -3.64 7.83 -0.93
C LEU A 99 -2.68 8.62 -1.82
N GLN A 100 -3.13 9.11 -2.97
CA GLN A 100 -2.29 9.90 -3.87
C GLN A 100 -1.83 11.20 -3.22
N ASP A 101 -2.73 11.91 -2.54
CA ASP A 101 -2.42 13.13 -1.78
C ASP A 101 -1.36 12.86 -0.69
N ALA A 102 -1.57 11.81 0.11
CA ALA A 102 -0.64 11.42 1.17
C ALA A 102 0.72 10.99 0.59
N MET A 103 0.73 10.26 -0.52
CA MET A 103 1.96 9.90 -1.22
C MET A 103 2.69 11.12 -1.79
N GLN A 104 1.98 12.16 -2.25
CA GLN A 104 2.66 13.40 -2.66
C GLN A 104 3.26 14.15 -1.47
N MET A 105 2.62 14.13 -0.31
CA MET A 105 3.13 14.75 0.92
C MET A 105 4.43 14.09 1.41
N HIS A 106 4.49 12.75 1.40
CA HIS A 106 5.62 11.99 1.96
C HIS A 106 6.65 11.53 0.92
N TYR A 107 6.23 11.37 -0.34
CA TYR A 107 7.03 10.87 -1.45
C TYR A 107 6.89 11.75 -2.70
N PRO A 108 7.18 13.06 -2.62
CA PRO A 108 6.90 14.00 -3.73
C PRO A 108 7.62 13.57 -5.01
N MET A 109 6.89 13.41 -6.11
CA MET A 109 7.53 13.15 -7.41
C MET A 109 7.83 14.46 -8.15
N PRO A 110 9.09 14.71 -8.56
CA PRO A 110 9.40 15.83 -9.44
C PRO A 110 8.74 15.63 -10.81
N GLY A 111 7.94 16.61 -11.25
CA GLY A 111 7.39 16.66 -12.61
C GLY A 111 6.01 16.02 -12.81
N THR A 112 5.35 15.52 -11.76
CA THR A 112 3.95 15.08 -11.81
C THR A 112 3.04 16.18 -11.30
N THR A 113 2.57 17.05 -12.19
CA THR A 113 1.36 17.86 -11.92
C THR A 113 0.16 16.91 -11.80
N LEU A 114 -0.84 17.26 -10.98
CA LEU A 114 -2.09 16.50 -10.74
C LEU A 114 -2.86 16.08 -12.00
N ASP A 115 -2.49 16.62 -13.16
CA ASP A 115 -2.97 16.23 -14.47
C ASP A 115 -1.94 15.28 -15.09
N GLY A 116 -2.27 14.00 -15.23
CA GLY A 116 -1.38 12.86 -15.52
C GLY A 116 -0.66 12.85 -16.87
N ARG A 117 -0.10 13.99 -17.29
CA ARG A 117 0.71 14.15 -18.50
C ARG A 117 2.16 14.39 -18.11
N ARG A 118 3.02 13.43 -18.48
CA ARG A 118 4.47 13.60 -18.50
C ARG A 118 4.81 14.83 -19.36
N LYS A 119 5.51 15.81 -18.79
CA LYS A 119 6.34 16.71 -19.62
C LYS A 119 7.51 15.89 -20.13
N VAL A 120 7.48 15.56 -21.42
CA VAL A 120 8.68 15.20 -22.17
C VAL A 120 9.54 16.47 -22.29
N ALA A 121 10.77 16.37 -21.81
CA ALA A 121 11.81 17.38 -22.04
C ALA A 121 12.29 17.31 -23.50
#